data_AF-A0A1V4D9D6-F1
#
_entry.id   AF-A0A1V4D9D6-F1
#
_cell.length_a   1.000
_cell.length_b   1.000
_cell.length_c   1.000
_cell.angle_alpha   90.00
_cell.angle_beta   90.00
_cell.angle_gamma   90.00
#
_symmetry.space_group_name_H-M   'P 1'
#
loop_
_entity.id
_entity.type
_entity.pdbx_description
1 polymer ?
#
loop_
_entity_poly.entity_id
_entity_poly.type
_entity_poly.pdbx_seq_one_letter_code
_entity_poly.pdbx_strand_id
1 'polypeptide(L)'
;MLRKRSRLIAAPIAAVALSLAFAGYQASAAGSSPSGGSGQSGKVAKAAGPCLADATTLVGDLDGDGHPDKIANPGHTGTKMTIQWGAADGSFGAKQSVSDLLGAKEGEVATAAVADFQNDGTLDMVVNIVEPSGGDDPSTARVAEYRPGPLERSDLGSAKARHSDIGDHGEVQELRIANYGDDAYPDLAILNNSGDGQLDRDVRLSNAGSGPGDFDYALKEKYGEFGTTAEPPAMPSDGWKQFYESCS
;
A
#
# COMPACT_ATOMS: atom_id res chain seq x y z
N MET A 1 28.06 20.42 76.60
CA MET A 1 29.29 19.85 75.99
C MET A 1 29.12 19.84 74.47
N LEU A 2 30.13 20.35 73.77
CA LEU A 2 30.43 20.38 72.32
C LEU A 2 29.32 20.74 71.29
N ARG A 3 29.37 22.00 70.83
CA ARG A 3 28.92 22.47 69.52
C ARG A 3 29.75 21.81 68.40
N LYS A 4 29.13 21.30 67.35
CA LYS A 4 29.78 21.15 66.03
C LYS A 4 28.93 21.81 64.94
N ARG A 5 29.58 22.74 64.24
CA ARG A 5 29.05 23.61 63.19
C ARG A 5 28.99 22.83 61.88
N SER A 6 27.86 22.93 61.18
CA SER A 6 27.74 22.52 59.77
C SER A 6 28.64 23.38 58.89
N ARG A 7 29.43 22.75 58.02
CA ARG A 7 30.12 23.38 56.90
C ARG A 7 29.76 22.60 55.64
N LEU A 8 29.06 23.28 54.74
CA LEU A 8 28.82 22.86 53.37
C LEU A 8 30.15 22.91 52.60
N ILE A 9 30.48 21.84 51.88
CA ILE A 9 31.61 21.80 50.94
C ILE A 9 31.01 21.63 49.54
N ALA A 10 31.28 22.60 48.68
CA ALA A 10 30.95 22.59 47.26
C ALA A 10 31.89 21.62 46.50
N ALA A 11 31.32 20.82 45.61
CA ALA A 11 32.07 19.97 44.68
C ALA A 11 32.08 20.60 43.29
N PRO A 12 33.22 20.75 42.60
CA PRO A 12 33.25 21.17 41.21
C PRO A 12 33.10 19.97 40.28
N ILE A 13 32.24 20.11 39.27
CA ILE A 13 32.13 19.21 38.12
C ILE A 13 33.20 19.63 37.11
N ALA A 14 34.13 18.72 36.80
CA ALA A 14 35.11 18.91 35.72
C ALA A 14 34.49 18.47 34.39
N ALA A 15 34.34 19.41 33.45
CA ALA A 15 34.00 19.13 32.06
C ALA A 15 35.28 18.79 31.28
N VAL A 16 35.30 17.64 30.61
CA VAL A 16 36.35 17.26 29.65
C VAL A 16 35.85 17.61 28.25
N ALA A 17 36.46 18.63 27.65
CA ALA A 17 36.27 18.97 26.24
C ALA A 17 37.30 18.21 25.40
N LEU A 18 36.83 17.44 24.42
CA LEU A 18 37.69 16.77 23.43
C LEU A 18 37.69 17.60 22.14
N SER A 19 38.85 18.14 21.79
CA SER A 19 39.09 18.89 20.56
C SER A 19 39.60 17.97 19.46
N LEU A 20 38.93 17.97 18.30
CA LEU A 20 39.44 17.42 17.04
C LEU A 20 39.35 18.53 15.97
N ALA A 21 40.52 18.91 15.47
CA ALA A 21 40.70 19.81 14.34
C ALA A 21 40.88 18.97 13.06
N PHE A 22 40.40 19.44 11.90
CA PHE A 22 41.16 19.40 10.65
C PHE A 22 40.60 20.35 9.57
N ALA A 23 41.52 21.18 9.08
CA ALA A 23 41.71 21.76 7.73
C ALA A 23 40.53 22.41 6.98
N GLY A 24 40.52 23.75 7.02
CA GLY A 24 40.02 24.55 5.91
C GLY A 24 41.09 24.71 4.82
N TYR A 25 40.67 24.60 3.55
CA TYR A 25 41.46 25.02 2.40
C TYR A 25 40.63 26.04 1.61
N GLN A 26 41.10 27.28 1.53
CA GLN A 26 40.69 28.24 0.51
C GLN A 26 41.95 28.73 -0.20
N ALA A 27 41.95 28.68 -1.53
CA ALA A 27 42.79 29.54 -2.35
C ALA A 27 42.21 29.71 -3.77
N SER A 28 41.88 30.97 -4.05
CA SER A 28 41.92 31.75 -5.30
C SER A 28 41.23 31.28 -6.60
N ALA A 29 40.46 32.24 -7.11
CA ALA A 29 39.98 32.35 -8.48
C ALA A 29 41.09 32.60 -9.50
N ALA A 30 40.97 31.98 -10.67
CA ALA A 30 41.43 32.51 -11.94
C ALA A 30 40.43 32.04 -13.01
N GLY A 31 39.78 33.01 -13.67
CA GLY A 31 38.80 32.73 -14.72
C GLY A 31 39.46 32.31 -16.03
N SER A 32 38.75 31.45 -16.78
CA SER A 32 38.72 31.38 -18.24
C SER A 32 37.63 30.39 -18.65
N SER A 33 36.49 30.88 -19.14
CA SER A 33 35.61 30.14 -20.07
C SER A 33 36.11 30.38 -21.50
N PRO A 34 35.68 29.63 -22.56
CA PRO A 34 34.58 28.68 -22.60
C PRO A 34 34.88 27.35 -23.35
N SER A 35 34.18 26.28 -23.00
CA SER A 35 33.78 25.27 -23.99
C SER A 35 32.39 24.77 -23.63
N GLY A 36 31.46 25.02 -24.57
CA GLY A 36 30.06 24.64 -24.44
C GLY A 36 29.91 23.12 -24.46
N GLY A 37 29.47 22.58 -23.34
CA GLY A 37 28.80 21.29 -23.26
C GLY A 37 27.43 21.55 -22.66
N SER A 38 26.40 21.54 -23.50
CA SER A 38 25.01 21.52 -23.07
C SER A 38 24.73 20.23 -22.32
N GLY A 39 25.06 20.21 -21.03
CA GLY A 39 24.54 19.24 -20.09
C GLY A 39 23.06 19.54 -19.88
N GLN A 40 22.21 19.01 -20.76
CA GLN A 40 20.84 18.71 -20.37
C GLN A 40 20.96 17.74 -19.20
N SER A 41 20.92 18.29 -17.98
CA SER A 41 20.46 17.54 -16.83
C SER A 41 19.05 17.12 -17.22
N GLY A 42 18.95 15.89 -17.75
CA GLY A 42 17.68 15.26 -18.03
C GLY A 42 16.94 15.28 -16.72
N LYS A 43 15.99 16.20 -16.59
CA LYS A 43 14.89 16.01 -15.67
C LYS A 43 14.27 14.70 -16.13
N VAL A 44 14.60 13.61 -15.45
CA VAL A 44 13.75 12.43 -15.47
C VAL A 44 12.40 13.00 -15.07
N ALA A 45 11.50 13.12 -16.03
CA ALA A 45 10.14 13.54 -15.74
C ALA A 45 9.67 12.56 -14.67
N LYS A 46 9.35 13.06 -13.48
CA LYS A 46 8.70 12.24 -12.46
C LYS A 46 7.51 11.61 -13.18
N ALA A 47 7.46 10.28 -13.24
CA ALA A 47 6.32 9.58 -13.81
C ALA A 47 5.07 10.18 -13.16
N ALA A 48 4.06 10.50 -13.98
CA ALA A 48 2.80 10.98 -13.43
C ALA A 48 2.31 9.92 -12.44
N GLY A 49 1.94 10.35 -11.23
CA GLY A 49 1.41 9.43 -10.23
C GLY A 49 0.11 8.78 -10.73
N PRO A 50 -0.35 7.71 -10.07
CA PRO A 50 -1.57 7.03 -10.47
C PRO A 50 -2.77 7.97 -10.54
N CYS A 51 -3.65 7.77 -11.52
CA CYS A 51 -4.82 8.61 -11.78
C CYS A 51 -6.02 7.79 -12.27
N LEU A 52 -7.22 8.35 -12.18
CA LEU A 52 -8.45 7.71 -12.63
C LEU A 52 -8.75 8.05 -14.09
N ALA A 53 -8.74 7.04 -14.94
CA ALA A 53 -9.21 7.18 -16.32
C ALA A 53 -10.74 7.19 -16.40
N ASP A 54 -11.39 6.46 -15.49
CA ASP A 54 -12.84 6.48 -15.27
C ASP A 54 -13.16 6.01 -13.84
N ALA A 55 -14.46 5.85 -13.52
CA ALA A 55 -14.90 5.45 -12.19
C ALA A 55 -14.30 4.12 -11.70
N THR A 56 -13.96 3.21 -12.61
CA THR A 56 -13.51 1.83 -12.30
C THR A 56 -12.15 1.49 -12.92
N THR A 57 -11.42 2.49 -13.41
CA THR A 57 -10.13 2.30 -14.07
C THR A 57 -9.08 3.24 -13.49
N LEU A 58 -8.05 2.64 -12.90
CA LEU A 58 -6.82 3.32 -12.50
C LEU A 58 -5.77 3.19 -13.61
N VAL A 59 -5.01 4.25 -13.85
CA VAL A 59 -3.83 4.26 -14.70
C VAL A 59 -2.63 4.64 -13.85
N GLY A 60 -1.60 3.81 -13.81
CA GLY A 60 -0.41 4.01 -12.98
C GLY A 60 0.62 2.92 -13.23
N ASP A 61 1.88 3.20 -12.92
CA ASP A 61 3.00 2.26 -13.09
C ASP A 61 2.96 1.21 -11.97
N LEU A 62 2.58 -0.02 -12.30
CA LEU A 62 2.44 -1.12 -11.34
C LEU A 62 3.72 -1.97 -11.27
N ASP A 63 4.47 -2.08 -12.36
CA ASP A 63 5.68 -2.90 -12.43
C ASP A 63 7.00 -2.12 -12.34
N GLY A 64 6.92 -0.80 -12.22
CA GLY A 64 8.05 0.09 -12.00
C GLY A 64 8.92 0.32 -13.24
N ASP A 65 8.39 0.07 -14.44
CA ASP A 65 9.14 0.23 -15.69
C ASP A 65 9.13 1.67 -16.22
N GLY A 66 8.38 2.57 -15.57
CA GLY A 66 8.21 3.97 -15.94
C GLY A 66 7.12 4.22 -16.99
N HIS A 67 6.36 3.20 -17.38
CA HIS A 67 5.23 3.29 -18.30
C HIS A 67 3.93 3.01 -17.55
N PRO A 68 2.89 3.87 -17.68
CA PRO A 68 1.64 3.63 -16.98
C PRO A 68 0.96 2.35 -17.46
N ASP A 69 0.51 1.53 -16.51
CA ASP A 69 -0.36 0.38 -16.73
C ASP A 69 -1.82 0.77 -16.55
N LYS A 70 -2.73 -0.02 -17.13
CA LYS A 70 -4.17 0.18 -16.97
C LYS A 70 -4.78 -0.94 -16.13
N ILE A 71 -5.30 -0.58 -14.96
CA ILE A 71 -5.95 -1.47 -14.00
C ILE A 71 -7.44 -1.19 -13.98
N ALA A 72 -8.26 -2.16 -14.39
CA ALA A 72 -9.72 -2.07 -14.31
C ALA A 72 -10.25 -2.93 -13.16
N ASN A 73 -11.12 -2.38 -12.32
CA ASN A 73 -11.78 -3.09 -11.22
C ASN A 73 -13.32 -2.89 -11.28
N PRO A 74 -14.03 -3.59 -12.17
CA PRO A 74 -15.47 -3.45 -12.33
C PRO A 74 -16.21 -3.75 -11.02
N GLY A 75 -17.01 -2.79 -10.55
CA GLY A 75 -17.77 -2.92 -9.30
C GLY A 75 -16.97 -2.72 -8.01
N HIS A 76 -15.67 -2.42 -8.11
CA HIS A 76 -14.75 -2.22 -6.98
C HIS A 76 -14.58 -3.41 -6.04
N THR A 77 -15.06 -4.60 -6.40
CA THR A 77 -15.07 -5.79 -5.53
C THR A 77 -13.73 -6.51 -5.45
N GLY A 78 -12.84 -6.27 -6.41
CA GLY A 78 -11.55 -6.96 -6.51
C GLY A 78 -11.59 -8.34 -7.17
N THR A 79 -12.77 -8.89 -7.48
CA THR A 79 -12.93 -10.25 -8.04
C THR A 79 -12.83 -10.36 -9.56
N LYS A 80 -12.97 -9.24 -10.28
CA LYS A 80 -12.92 -9.18 -11.77
C LYS A 80 -11.86 -8.22 -12.27
N MET A 81 -10.83 -7.99 -11.47
CA MET A 81 -9.78 -7.04 -11.77
C MET A 81 -8.93 -7.53 -12.95
N THR A 82 -8.57 -6.61 -13.84
CA THR A 82 -7.71 -6.90 -14.99
C THR A 82 -6.66 -5.85 -15.19
N ILE A 83 -5.50 -6.26 -15.73
CA ILE A 83 -4.37 -5.40 -16.01
C ILE A 83 -4.09 -5.42 -17.52
N GLN A 84 -3.74 -4.27 -18.09
CA GLN A 84 -3.10 -4.16 -19.39
C GLN A 84 -1.78 -3.41 -19.19
N TRP A 85 -0.67 -4.09 -19.44
CA TRP A 85 0.67 -3.55 -19.25
C TRP A 85 0.95 -2.43 -20.26
N GLY A 86 1.54 -1.34 -19.79
CA GLY A 86 2.01 -0.23 -20.59
C GLY A 86 3.24 -0.59 -21.42
N ALA A 87 3.40 0.11 -22.54
CA ALA A 87 4.59 0.05 -23.37
C ALA A 87 5.18 1.45 -23.57
N ALA A 88 6.46 1.49 -23.95
CA ALA A 88 7.19 2.74 -24.16
C ALA A 88 6.58 3.67 -25.23
N ASP A 89 5.78 3.12 -26.14
CA ASP A 89 5.06 3.90 -27.16
C ASP A 89 3.69 4.45 -26.68
N GLY A 90 3.35 4.21 -25.40
CA GLY A 90 2.09 4.62 -24.78
C GLY A 90 0.91 3.69 -25.09
N SER A 91 1.13 2.58 -25.79
CA SER A 91 0.09 1.57 -26.01
C SER A 91 -0.10 0.66 -24.80
N PHE A 92 -1.28 0.07 -24.69
CA PHE A 92 -1.59 -0.95 -23.70
C PHE A 92 -1.61 -2.32 -24.36
N GLY A 93 -0.96 -3.30 -23.71
CA GLY A 93 -0.92 -4.69 -24.16
C GLY A 93 -2.26 -5.43 -24.02
N ALA A 94 -2.19 -6.75 -24.18
CA ALA A 94 -3.36 -7.61 -24.01
C ALA A 94 -3.90 -7.53 -22.57
N LYS A 95 -5.23 -7.58 -22.44
CA LYS A 95 -5.92 -7.64 -21.15
C LYS A 95 -5.68 -8.99 -20.48
N GLN A 96 -5.13 -8.96 -19.27
CA GLN A 96 -4.87 -10.12 -18.43
C GLN A 96 -5.74 -10.07 -17.18
N SER A 97 -6.31 -11.20 -16.77
CA SER A 97 -7.05 -11.26 -15.51
C SER A 97 -6.06 -11.34 -14.35
N VAL A 98 -6.36 -10.63 -13.26
CA VAL A 98 -5.55 -10.73 -12.02
C VAL A 98 -5.61 -12.15 -11.47
N SER A 99 -6.75 -12.83 -11.60
CA SER A 99 -6.91 -14.23 -11.18
C SER A 99 -5.91 -15.17 -11.85
N ASP A 100 -5.71 -15.03 -13.17
CA ASP A 100 -4.76 -15.86 -13.92
C ASP A 100 -3.31 -15.54 -13.53
N LEU A 101 -3.00 -14.24 -13.36
CA LEU A 101 -1.67 -13.79 -12.93
C LEU A 101 -1.32 -14.33 -11.54
N LEU A 102 -2.27 -14.33 -10.60
CA LEU A 102 -2.08 -14.88 -9.26
C LEU A 102 -2.04 -16.42 -9.22
N GLY A 103 -2.28 -17.08 -10.35
CA GLY A 103 -2.30 -18.54 -10.42
C GLY A 103 -3.45 -19.17 -9.63
N ALA A 104 -4.64 -18.56 -9.66
CA ALA A 104 -5.84 -19.17 -9.12
C ALA A 104 -6.19 -20.44 -9.91
N LYS A 105 -6.59 -21.50 -9.20
CA LYS A 105 -6.94 -22.79 -9.76
C LYS A 105 -8.44 -22.87 -10.03
N GLU A 106 -8.85 -23.91 -10.75
CA GLU A 106 -10.28 -24.23 -10.90
C GLU A 106 -10.93 -24.41 -9.52
N GLY A 107 -12.06 -23.74 -9.29
CA GLY A 107 -12.76 -23.71 -8.00
C GLY A 107 -12.30 -22.60 -7.05
N GLU A 108 -11.14 -21.98 -7.29
CA GLU A 108 -10.66 -20.87 -6.47
C GLU A 108 -11.16 -19.51 -6.98
N VAL A 109 -11.32 -18.57 -6.05
CA VAL A 109 -11.64 -17.17 -6.33
C VAL A 109 -10.45 -16.31 -5.89
N ALA A 110 -9.91 -15.53 -6.83
CA ALA A 110 -8.95 -14.49 -6.52
C ALA A 110 -9.66 -13.15 -6.28
N THR A 111 -9.24 -12.45 -5.23
CA THR A 111 -9.68 -11.11 -4.85
C THR A 111 -8.45 -10.24 -4.68
N ALA A 112 -8.51 -9.00 -5.12
CA ALA A 112 -7.41 -8.07 -4.93
C ALA A 112 -7.86 -6.62 -4.76
N ALA A 113 -7.05 -5.86 -4.04
CA ALA A 113 -7.14 -4.41 -3.93
C ALA A 113 -5.81 -3.78 -4.33
N VAL A 114 -5.85 -2.70 -5.11
CA VAL A 114 -4.66 -1.99 -5.61
C VAL A 114 -4.75 -0.55 -5.16
N ALA A 115 -3.71 -0.08 -4.47
CA ALA A 115 -3.53 1.32 -4.07
C ALA A 115 -2.09 1.56 -3.63
N ASP A 116 -1.70 2.82 -3.43
CA ASP A 116 -0.42 3.20 -2.81
C ASP A 116 -0.64 3.24 -1.28
N PHE A 117 -0.68 2.05 -0.67
CA PHE A 117 -1.10 1.88 0.72
C PHE A 117 -0.08 2.49 1.70
N GLN A 118 1.19 2.56 1.29
CA GLN A 118 2.26 3.14 2.10
C GLN A 118 2.55 4.61 1.77
N ASN A 119 1.87 5.19 0.77
CA ASN A 119 2.02 6.55 0.27
C ASN A 119 3.47 6.89 -0.12
N ASP A 120 4.14 5.97 -0.83
CA ASP A 120 5.50 6.14 -1.32
C ASP A 120 5.58 6.49 -2.82
N GLY A 121 4.44 6.59 -3.48
CA GLY A 121 4.29 6.88 -4.89
C GLY A 121 4.27 5.65 -5.79
N THR A 122 4.34 4.43 -5.23
CA THR A 122 4.29 3.17 -5.98
C THR A 122 2.97 2.46 -5.67
N LEU A 123 2.35 1.84 -6.68
CA LEU A 123 1.15 1.03 -6.44
C LEU A 123 1.53 -0.30 -5.79
N ASP A 124 0.84 -0.62 -4.70
CA ASP A 124 0.91 -1.90 -4.00
C ASP A 124 -0.36 -2.72 -4.26
N MET A 125 -0.37 -3.96 -3.80
CA MET A 125 -1.52 -4.85 -3.93
C MET A 125 -1.75 -5.71 -2.69
N VAL A 126 -2.99 -5.80 -2.24
CA VAL A 126 -3.43 -6.85 -1.33
C VAL A 126 -4.09 -7.93 -2.16
N VAL A 127 -3.71 -9.18 -1.97
CA VAL A 127 -4.23 -10.32 -2.72
C VAL A 127 -4.74 -11.40 -1.80
N ASN A 128 -5.83 -12.04 -2.21
CA ASN A 128 -6.39 -13.20 -1.55
C ASN A 128 -6.84 -14.24 -2.58
N ILE A 129 -6.55 -15.52 -2.33
CA ILE A 129 -7.05 -16.65 -3.11
C ILE A 129 -7.64 -17.68 -2.15
N VAL A 130 -8.91 -18.02 -2.35
CA VAL A 130 -9.64 -18.98 -1.52
C VAL A 130 -10.45 -19.91 -2.40
N GLU A 131 -10.56 -21.17 -2.02
CA GLU A 131 -11.60 -22.08 -2.55
C GLU A 131 -12.85 -21.88 -1.68
N PRO A 132 -13.91 -21.23 -2.19
CA PRO A 132 -15.07 -20.89 -1.36
C PRO A 132 -15.71 -22.16 -0.78
N SER A 133 -16.09 -22.12 0.50
CA SER A 133 -16.67 -23.27 1.19
C SER A 133 -18.02 -23.70 0.61
N GLY A 134 -18.73 -22.76 -0.01
CA GLY A 134 -20.09 -22.95 -0.50
C GLY A 134 -21.13 -23.20 0.60
N GLY A 135 -20.77 -22.98 1.87
CA GLY A 135 -21.59 -23.26 3.04
C GLY A 135 -21.46 -22.20 4.13
N ASP A 136 -21.91 -22.57 5.34
CA ASP A 136 -21.98 -21.64 6.47
C ASP A 136 -20.60 -21.33 7.06
N ASP A 137 -19.72 -22.34 7.16
CA ASP A 137 -18.37 -22.18 7.70
C ASP A 137 -17.40 -21.59 6.66
N PRO A 138 -16.51 -20.67 7.04
CA PRO A 138 -15.58 -20.06 6.11
C PRO A 138 -14.41 -20.98 5.75
N SER A 139 -13.98 -20.94 4.49
CA SER A 139 -12.68 -21.46 4.09
C SER A 139 -11.55 -20.51 4.46
N THR A 140 -10.39 -21.06 4.82
CA THR A 140 -9.15 -20.29 4.95
C THR A 140 -8.52 -20.07 3.59
N ALA A 141 -7.93 -18.89 3.38
CA ALA A 141 -7.27 -18.58 2.13
C ALA A 141 -6.01 -19.42 1.90
N ARG A 142 -5.77 -19.82 0.64
CA ARG A 142 -4.49 -20.38 0.20
C ARG A 142 -3.40 -19.31 0.10
N VAL A 143 -3.79 -18.11 -0.30
CA VAL A 143 -2.93 -16.93 -0.40
C VAL A 143 -3.64 -15.79 0.28
N ALA A 144 -2.98 -15.10 1.19
CA ALA A 144 -3.43 -13.85 1.78
C ALA A 144 -2.19 -12.98 2.04
N GLU A 145 -1.93 -12.02 1.16
CA GLU A 145 -0.67 -11.28 1.15
C GLU A 145 -0.88 -9.79 0.90
N TYR A 146 -0.09 -8.97 1.59
CA TYR A 146 0.20 -7.62 1.16
C TYR A 146 1.50 -7.62 0.37
N ARG A 147 1.47 -7.01 -0.82
CA ARG A 147 2.55 -6.97 -1.79
C ARG A 147 2.88 -5.51 -2.12
N PRO A 148 3.85 -4.90 -1.39
CA PRO A 148 4.37 -3.59 -1.75
C PRO A 148 4.91 -3.59 -3.18
N GLY A 149 4.66 -2.54 -3.94
CA GLY A 149 5.20 -2.40 -5.29
C GLY A 149 6.71 -2.14 -5.32
N PRO A 150 7.31 -2.19 -6.53
CA PRO A 150 6.69 -2.59 -7.80
C PRO A 150 6.40 -4.11 -7.86
N LEU A 151 5.47 -4.51 -8.73
CA LEU A 151 5.01 -5.91 -8.88
C LEU A 151 5.52 -6.55 -10.16
N GLU A 152 5.86 -7.84 -10.11
CA GLU A 152 6.32 -8.58 -11.28
C GLU A 152 5.17 -8.84 -12.27
N ARG A 153 5.40 -8.59 -13.57
CA ARG A 153 4.38 -8.81 -14.63
C ARG A 153 3.92 -10.27 -14.74
N SER A 154 4.75 -11.23 -14.34
CA SER A 154 4.48 -12.67 -14.51
C SER A 154 3.42 -13.20 -13.56
N ASP A 155 3.43 -12.73 -12.31
CA ASP A 155 2.65 -13.33 -11.22
C ASP A 155 2.17 -12.33 -10.16
N LEU A 156 2.37 -11.02 -10.42
CA LEU A 156 2.12 -9.93 -9.48
C LEU A 156 2.89 -10.12 -8.16
N GLY A 157 4.03 -10.83 -8.21
CA GLY A 157 4.91 -11.04 -7.08
C GLY A 157 5.60 -9.75 -6.63
N SER A 158 6.03 -9.72 -5.37
CA SER A 158 6.83 -8.64 -4.81
C SER A 158 7.93 -9.21 -3.93
N ALA A 159 9.14 -8.63 -4.04
CA ALA A 159 10.26 -8.98 -3.16
C ALA A 159 10.01 -8.64 -1.69
N LYS A 160 9.01 -7.80 -1.39
CA LYS A 160 8.61 -7.38 -0.05
C LYS A 160 7.26 -7.97 0.37
N ALA A 161 6.73 -8.92 -0.39
CA ALA A 161 5.47 -9.58 -0.07
C ALA A 161 5.52 -10.17 1.35
N ARG A 162 4.43 -10.02 2.07
CA ARG A 162 4.26 -10.54 3.42
C ARG A 162 2.83 -11.05 3.62
N HIS A 163 2.69 -12.01 4.53
CA HIS A 163 1.40 -12.51 4.97
C HIS A 163 0.50 -11.37 5.47
N SER A 164 -0.79 -11.49 5.21
CA SER A 164 -1.87 -10.68 5.75
C SER A 164 -2.92 -11.58 6.35
N ASP A 165 -3.49 -11.18 7.48
CA ASP A 165 -4.45 -11.99 8.24
C ASP A 165 -5.87 -12.04 7.66
N ILE A 166 -6.13 -11.34 6.55
CA ILE A 166 -7.47 -11.19 5.95
C ILE A 166 -8.16 -12.51 5.59
N GLY A 167 -7.39 -13.58 5.38
CA GLY A 167 -7.88 -14.91 4.99
C GLY A 167 -7.68 -15.99 6.07
N ASP A 168 -7.25 -15.61 7.28
CA ASP A 168 -6.92 -16.57 8.34
C ASP A 168 -8.15 -17.03 9.13
N HIS A 169 -9.16 -16.16 9.26
CA HIS A 169 -10.31 -16.36 10.15
C HIS A 169 -11.67 -16.07 9.49
N GLY A 170 -11.67 -15.72 8.20
CA GLY A 170 -12.87 -15.49 7.41
C GLY A 170 -12.61 -15.79 5.94
N GLU A 171 -13.68 -16.00 5.19
CA GLU A 171 -13.61 -16.20 3.75
C GLU A 171 -13.87 -14.88 3.02
N VAL A 172 -12.80 -14.30 2.49
CA VAL A 172 -12.86 -13.04 1.73
C VAL A 172 -13.69 -13.20 0.47
N GLN A 173 -14.75 -12.40 0.37
CA GLN A 173 -15.61 -12.29 -0.81
C GLN A 173 -15.29 -11.06 -1.65
N GLU A 174 -14.91 -9.95 -1.01
CA GLU A 174 -14.53 -8.71 -1.67
C GLU A 174 -13.42 -7.98 -0.92
N LEU A 175 -12.54 -7.32 -1.67
CA LEU A 175 -11.56 -6.38 -1.16
C LEU A 175 -11.78 -5.01 -1.79
N ARG A 176 -11.98 -4.00 -0.97
CA ARG A 176 -12.25 -2.62 -1.43
C ARG A 176 -11.33 -1.62 -0.78
N ILE A 177 -10.97 -0.60 -1.54
CA ILE A 177 -10.27 0.57 -1.00
C ILE A 177 -11.25 1.41 -0.19
N ALA A 178 -10.81 1.85 0.98
CA ALA A 178 -11.56 2.68 1.91
C ALA A 178 -10.70 3.84 2.41
N ASN A 179 -11.34 4.83 3.01
CA ASN A 179 -10.69 5.91 3.73
C ASN A 179 -11.31 5.98 5.13
N TYR A 180 -10.74 5.23 6.06
CA TYR A 180 -11.20 5.15 7.43
C TYR A 180 -10.29 5.98 8.32
N GLY A 181 -10.74 7.18 8.67
CA GLY A 181 -9.96 8.09 9.53
C GLY A 181 -9.47 9.35 8.81
N ASP A 182 -9.83 9.52 7.54
CA ASP A 182 -9.57 10.72 6.75
C ASP A 182 -8.08 11.06 6.66
N ASP A 183 -7.24 10.04 6.48
CA ASP A 183 -5.80 10.20 6.31
C ASP A 183 -5.34 9.96 4.86
N ALA A 184 -4.03 10.04 4.64
CA ALA A 184 -3.45 9.95 3.30
C ALA A 184 -3.14 8.50 2.88
N TYR A 185 -3.52 7.51 3.69
CA TYR A 185 -3.22 6.11 3.47
C TYR A 185 -4.51 5.37 3.07
N PRO A 186 -4.59 4.85 1.85
CA PRO A 186 -5.69 3.97 1.46
C PRO A 186 -5.84 2.82 2.45
N ASP A 187 -7.04 2.61 2.97
CA ASP A 187 -7.35 1.52 3.89
C ASP A 187 -8.03 0.36 3.15
N LEU A 188 -8.11 -0.78 3.82
CA LEU A 188 -8.75 -1.97 3.29
C LEU A 188 -10.09 -2.23 4.00
N ALA A 189 -11.16 -2.32 3.23
CA ALA A 189 -12.42 -2.93 3.67
C ALA A 189 -12.53 -4.33 3.07
N ILE A 190 -12.81 -5.31 3.92
CA ILE A 190 -12.95 -6.71 3.54
C ILE A 190 -14.39 -7.14 3.77
N LEU A 191 -15.08 -7.61 2.73
CA LEU A 191 -16.33 -8.35 2.93
C LEU A 191 -15.97 -9.82 3.12
N ASN A 192 -16.31 -10.37 4.27
CA ASN A 192 -16.00 -11.74 4.66
C ASN A 192 -17.29 -12.53 4.92
N ASN A 193 -17.27 -13.82 4.62
CA ASN A 193 -18.10 -14.78 5.35
C ASN A 193 -17.38 -15.10 6.68
N SER A 194 -18.04 -14.78 7.80
CA SER A 194 -17.50 -14.96 9.14
C SER A 194 -17.88 -16.28 9.80
N GLY A 195 -18.72 -17.10 9.16
CA GLY A 195 -19.31 -18.29 9.76
C GLY A 195 -20.78 -18.14 10.13
N ASP A 196 -21.45 -19.28 10.35
CA ASP A 196 -22.83 -19.37 10.82
C ASP A 196 -23.86 -18.62 9.95
N GLY A 197 -23.56 -18.48 8.65
CA GLY A 197 -24.40 -17.74 7.69
C GLY A 197 -24.33 -16.22 7.84
N GLN A 198 -23.35 -15.70 8.57
CA GLN A 198 -23.12 -14.26 8.74
C GLN A 198 -22.04 -13.75 7.79
N LEU A 199 -22.26 -12.53 7.31
CA LEU A 199 -21.26 -11.75 6.62
C LEU A 199 -20.80 -10.62 7.52
N ASP A 200 -19.57 -10.18 7.34
CA ASP A 200 -19.06 -9.03 8.05
C ASP A 200 -18.14 -8.17 7.17
N ARG A 201 -18.20 -6.86 7.38
CA ARG A 201 -17.21 -5.93 6.85
C ARG A 201 -16.11 -5.77 7.88
N ASP A 202 -14.95 -6.36 7.64
CA ASP A 202 -13.75 -6.14 8.43
C ASP A 202 -12.88 -5.03 7.83
N VAL A 203 -11.94 -4.49 8.61
CA VAL A 203 -11.14 -3.32 8.24
C VAL A 203 -9.67 -3.50 8.59
N ARG A 204 -8.77 -3.05 7.73
CA ARG A 204 -7.35 -2.86 8.06
C ARG A 204 -6.96 -1.43 7.73
N LEU A 205 -6.60 -0.67 8.78
CA LEU A 205 -6.01 0.64 8.56
C LEU A 205 -4.57 0.50 8.08
N SER A 206 -4.19 1.37 7.16
CA SER A 206 -2.85 1.45 6.63
C SER A 206 -1.99 2.43 7.39
N ASN A 207 -0.68 2.17 7.41
CA ASN A 207 0.30 3.08 8.01
C ASN A 207 1.45 3.35 7.05
N ALA A 208 2.07 4.52 7.25
CA ALA A 208 3.26 4.95 6.52
C ALA A 208 4.35 3.87 6.52
N GLY A 209 4.81 3.48 5.34
CA GLY A 209 5.92 2.55 5.15
C GLY A 209 5.63 1.08 5.49
N SER A 210 4.45 0.74 6.03
CA SER A 210 4.05 -0.65 6.26
C SER A 210 2.84 -1.09 5.44
N GLY A 211 1.96 -0.18 5.02
CA GLY A 211 0.68 -0.52 4.38
C GLY A 211 -0.35 -1.05 5.39
N PRO A 212 -1.31 -1.90 4.97
CA PRO A 212 -2.38 -2.40 5.83
C PRO A 212 -1.82 -3.16 7.03
N GLY A 213 -2.38 -2.86 8.21
CA GLY A 213 -2.07 -3.56 9.46
C GLY A 213 -2.73 -4.93 9.59
N ASP A 214 -2.75 -5.44 10.82
CA ASP A 214 -3.43 -6.68 11.21
C ASP A 214 -4.80 -6.36 11.83
N PHE A 215 -5.58 -7.41 12.17
CA PHE A 215 -6.86 -7.28 12.85
C PHE A 215 -6.76 -6.46 14.12
N ASP A 216 -7.65 -5.49 14.23
CA ASP A 216 -7.86 -4.72 15.45
C ASP A 216 -9.36 -4.69 15.76
N TYR A 217 -9.72 -5.27 16.89
CA TYR A 217 -11.09 -5.37 17.34
C TYR A 217 -11.75 -3.99 17.55
N ALA A 218 -11.01 -3.00 18.04
CA ALA A 218 -11.55 -1.65 18.24
C ALA A 218 -11.83 -0.97 16.89
N LEU A 219 -11.02 -1.25 15.87
CA LEU A 219 -11.28 -0.78 14.50
C LEU A 219 -12.48 -1.49 13.87
N LYS A 220 -12.61 -2.80 14.11
CA LYS A 220 -13.78 -3.59 13.72
C LYS A 220 -15.07 -3.03 14.36
N GLU A 221 -15.08 -2.71 15.64
CA GLU A 221 -16.23 -2.09 16.31
C GLU A 221 -16.54 -0.69 15.77
N LYS A 222 -15.50 0.08 15.43
CA LYS A 222 -15.66 1.47 14.99
C LYS A 222 -16.13 1.60 13.54
N TYR A 223 -15.57 0.80 12.63
CA TYR A 223 -15.75 0.94 11.19
C TYR A 223 -16.35 -0.29 10.52
N GLY A 224 -16.30 -1.44 11.18
CA GLY A 224 -16.88 -2.67 10.66
C GLY A 224 -18.39 -2.71 10.79
N GLU A 225 -18.98 -3.75 10.21
CA GLU A 225 -20.42 -4.01 10.27
C GLU A 225 -20.66 -5.51 10.11
N PHE A 226 -21.78 -5.99 10.64
CA PHE A 226 -22.27 -7.36 10.42
C PHE A 226 -23.51 -7.32 9.55
N GLY A 227 -23.70 -8.37 8.76
CA GLY A 227 -24.88 -8.57 7.94
C GLY A 227 -25.10 -10.04 7.65
N THR A 228 -25.94 -10.30 6.66
CA THR A 228 -26.26 -11.66 6.20
C THR A 228 -26.13 -11.71 4.68
N THR A 229 -26.18 -12.90 4.09
CA THR A 229 -26.20 -13.03 2.62
C THR A 229 -27.37 -12.27 1.96
N ALA A 230 -28.52 -12.16 2.65
CA ALA A 230 -29.69 -11.45 2.13
C ALA A 230 -29.58 -9.92 2.30
N GLU A 231 -28.89 -9.48 3.34
CA GLU A 231 -28.66 -8.07 3.66
C GLU A 231 -27.19 -7.91 4.07
N PRO A 232 -26.27 -7.87 3.09
CA PRO A 232 -24.84 -7.79 3.38
C PRO A 232 -24.51 -6.43 3.99
N PRO A 233 -23.44 -6.34 4.82
CA PRO A 233 -22.98 -5.06 5.32
C PRO A 233 -22.64 -4.13 4.16
N ALA A 234 -22.85 -2.83 4.35
CA ALA A 234 -22.51 -1.85 3.32
C ALA A 234 -21.01 -1.93 2.97
N MET A 235 -20.61 -1.63 1.74
CA MET A 235 -19.19 -1.62 1.37
C MET A 235 -18.83 -0.30 0.70
N PRO A 236 -17.64 0.28 0.97
CA PRO A 236 -17.21 1.51 0.33
C PRO A 236 -17.16 1.34 -1.19
N SER A 237 -17.55 2.37 -1.94
CA SER A 237 -17.64 2.31 -3.41
C SER A 237 -16.87 3.43 -4.11
N ASP A 238 -16.23 4.31 -3.35
CA ASP A 238 -15.55 5.49 -3.87
C ASP A 238 -14.07 5.58 -3.44
N GLY A 239 -13.51 4.54 -2.80
CA GLY A 239 -12.16 4.57 -2.24
C GLY A 239 -11.10 5.10 -3.21
N TRP A 240 -11.04 4.59 -4.43
CA TRP A 240 -10.12 5.12 -5.45
C TRP A 240 -10.32 6.62 -5.75
N LYS A 241 -11.56 7.10 -5.79
CA LYS A 241 -11.87 8.51 -6.00
C LYS A 241 -11.41 9.40 -4.83
N GLN A 242 -11.26 8.84 -3.65
CA GLN A 242 -10.78 9.59 -2.49
C GLN A 242 -9.26 9.83 -2.54
N PHE A 243 -8.50 8.95 -3.18
CA PHE A 243 -7.03 9.00 -3.21
C PHE A 243 -6.43 9.40 -4.56
N TYR A 244 -7.18 9.30 -5.65
CA TYR A 244 -6.67 9.54 -7.00
C TYR A 244 -7.49 10.59 -7.76
N GLU A 245 -6.77 11.54 -8.36
CA GLU A 245 -7.38 12.52 -9.27
C GLU A 245 -7.64 11.91 -10.65
N SER A 246 -8.51 12.54 -11.45
CA SER A 246 -8.72 12.14 -12.84
C SER A 246 -7.46 12.35 -13.68
N CYS A 247 -7.21 11.44 -14.62
CA CYS A 247 -6.12 11.61 -15.57
C CYS A 247 -6.36 12.86 -16.45
N SER A 248 -5.30 13.61 -16.73
CA SER A 248 -5.31 14.85 -17.55
C SER A 248 -5.25 14.61 -19.04
#